data_AF-L9JJ95-F1
#
_entry.id   AF-L9JJ95-F1
#
_cell.length_a   1.000
_cell.length_b   1.000
_cell.length_c   1.000
_cell.angle_alpha   90.00
_cell.angle_beta   90.00
_cell.angle_gamma   90.00
#
_symmetry.space_group_name_H-M   'P 1'
#
loop_
_entity.id
_entity.type
_entity.pdbx_description
1 polymer ?
#
loop_
_entity_poly.entity_id
_entity_poly.type
_entity_poly.pdbx_seq_one_letter_code
_entity_poly.pdbx_strand_id
1 'polypeptide(L)'
;MVPKAKKEAPAALKAEAKAKTLKAKKAVLKAIHSHKKKKIRTSLTFRRPNTLQLWRQPKYPQKSTPKRNKLDHYAIIKFPLTTESAMKKIEDSNTLCSLWMSRPTSISSNRP
;
A
#
# COMPACT_ATOMS: atom_id res chain seq x y z
N MET A 1 32.13 24.24 84.86
CA MET A 1 30.83 23.58 84.59
C MET A 1 30.31 24.02 83.24
N VAL A 2 30.15 23.06 82.33
CA VAL A 2 29.67 23.22 80.95
C VAL A 2 28.15 23.41 80.93
N PRO A 3 27.61 24.24 80.03
CA PRO A 3 26.33 23.90 79.43
C PRO A 3 26.29 24.02 77.89
N LYS A 4 25.88 22.89 77.29
CA LYS A 4 24.93 22.71 76.17
C LYS A 4 25.34 23.17 74.76
N ALA A 5 25.91 22.19 74.04
CA ALA A 5 25.91 22.12 72.59
C ALA A 5 24.47 22.21 72.02
N LYS A 6 24.27 23.10 71.06
CA LYS A 6 23.07 23.22 70.24
C LYS A 6 22.88 21.93 69.43
N LYS A 7 21.81 21.20 69.74
CA LYS A 7 21.41 19.95 69.09
C LYS A 7 20.40 20.24 67.98
N GLU A 8 20.85 20.88 66.90
CA GLU A 8 20.05 21.11 65.70
C GLU A 8 20.71 20.41 64.50
N ALA A 9 20.57 19.08 64.40
CA ALA A 9 21.05 18.35 63.21
C ALA A 9 20.41 16.97 62.90
N PRO A 10 19.51 16.35 63.70
CA PRO A 10 18.97 15.03 63.31
C PRO A 10 17.76 15.09 62.38
N ALA A 11 17.07 16.23 62.28
CA ALA A 11 15.85 16.38 61.48
C ALA A 11 16.15 16.80 60.03
N ALA A 12 17.09 17.71 59.82
CA ALA A 12 17.48 18.20 58.49
C ALA A 12 18.09 17.07 57.63
N LEU A 13 19.00 16.26 58.19
CA LEU A 13 19.63 15.14 57.48
C LEU A 13 18.62 14.05 57.07
N LYS A 14 17.60 13.78 57.90
CA LYS A 14 16.52 12.83 57.59
C LYS A 14 15.56 13.37 56.52
N ALA A 15 15.33 14.67 56.47
CA ALA A 15 14.54 15.33 55.43
C ALA A 15 15.26 15.30 54.07
N GLU A 16 16.57 15.55 54.06
CA GLU A 16 17.42 15.45 52.87
C GLU A 16 17.51 14.01 52.34
N ALA A 17 17.64 13.03 53.24
CA ALA A 17 17.66 11.62 52.86
C ALA A 17 16.34 11.20 52.18
N LYS A 18 15.19 11.59 52.74
CA LYS A 18 13.86 11.36 52.16
C LYS A 18 13.71 12.07 50.81
N ALA A 19 14.21 13.31 50.68
CA ALA A 19 14.19 14.04 49.42
C ALA A 19 15.04 13.35 48.34
N LYS A 20 16.21 12.80 48.70
CA LYS A 20 17.06 11.99 47.82
C LYS A 20 16.36 10.69 47.41
N THR A 21 15.66 10.01 48.32
CA THR A 21 14.87 8.80 47.99
C THR A 21 13.72 9.11 47.05
N LEU A 22 13.00 10.22 47.27
CA LEU A 22 11.91 10.66 46.41
C LEU A 22 12.41 11.06 45.03
N LYS A 23 13.58 11.69 44.92
CA LYS A 23 14.24 11.99 43.65
C LYS A 23 14.70 10.72 42.92
N ALA A 24 15.25 9.74 43.63
CA ALA A 24 15.65 8.45 43.06
C ALA A 24 14.45 7.64 42.56
N LYS A 25 13.35 7.57 43.33
CA LYS A 25 12.09 6.94 42.89
C LYS A 25 11.51 7.63 41.65
N LYS A 26 11.54 8.96 41.61
CA LYS A 26 11.14 9.74 40.43
C LYS A 26 12.06 9.49 39.23
N ALA A 27 13.35 9.28 39.43
CA ALA A 27 14.31 8.98 38.36
C ALA A 27 14.13 7.58 37.79
N VAL A 28 13.83 6.56 38.62
CA VAL A 28 13.51 5.20 38.16
C VAL A 28 12.19 5.17 37.38
N LEU A 29 11.17 5.87 37.88
CA LEU A 29 9.89 6.01 37.18
C LEU A 29 10.00 6.84 35.89
N LYS A 30 10.85 7.89 35.87
CA LYS A 30 11.10 8.73 34.68
C LYS A 30 12.21 8.22 33.77
N ALA A 31 12.84 7.07 34.05
CA ALA A 31 13.79 6.40 33.15
C ALA A 31 13.11 5.83 31.88
N ILE A 32 11.99 6.42 31.47
CA ILE A 32 11.14 6.10 30.31
C ILE A 32 11.74 6.67 29.02
N HIS A 33 13.04 6.98 28.98
CA HIS A 33 13.77 7.21 27.73
C HIS A 33 14.73 6.06 27.39
N SER A 34 14.51 4.88 27.96
CA SER A 34 14.95 3.64 27.31
C SER A 34 13.91 3.22 26.26
N HIS A 35 13.79 3.99 25.19
CA HIS A 35 12.91 3.63 24.06
C HIS A 35 13.47 2.46 23.22
N LYS A 36 14.56 1.82 23.64
CA LYS A 36 15.03 0.57 23.03
C LYS A 36 14.17 -0.61 23.50
N LYS A 37 12.94 -0.68 22.99
CA LYS A 37 12.11 -1.89 23.10
C LYS A 37 12.79 -3.02 22.33
N LYS A 38 13.11 -4.13 22.99
CA LYS A 38 13.60 -5.35 22.33
C LYS A 38 12.45 -5.96 21.51
N LYS A 39 12.70 -6.30 20.24
CA LYS A 39 11.71 -7.00 19.40
C LYS A 39 11.65 -8.48 19.82
N ILE A 40 10.64 -8.85 20.59
CA ILE A 40 10.38 -10.24 20.98
C ILE A 40 9.78 -10.99 19.78
N ARG A 41 10.29 -12.18 19.47
CA ARG A 41 9.71 -13.09 18.48
C ARG A 41 8.89 -14.15 19.22
N THR A 42 7.60 -14.24 18.93
CA THR A 42 6.68 -15.21 19.54
C THR A 42 6.59 -16.52 18.77
N SER A 43 6.97 -16.54 17.49
CA SER A 43 7.00 -17.75 16.66
C SER A 43 8.34 -18.47 16.76
N LEU A 44 8.31 -19.81 16.81
CA LEU A 44 9.51 -20.66 16.78
C LEU A 44 10.18 -20.70 15.40
N THR A 45 9.39 -20.55 14.33
CA THR A 45 9.90 -20.55 12.95
C THR A 45 10.36 -19.16 12.53
N PHE A 46 11.55 -19.05 11.97
CA PHE A 46 12.03 -17.81 11.35
C PHE A 46 11.44 -17.63 9.95
N ARG A 47 10.79 -16.50 9.70
CA ARG A 47 10.27 -16.11 8.37
C ARG A 47 11.08 -14.96 7.80
N ARG A 48 11.29 -14.98 6.48
CA ARG A 48 11.90 -13.85 5.76
C ARG A 48 11.06 -12.59 6.03
N PRO A 49 11.66 -11.49 6.51
CA PRO A 49 10.92 -10.24 6.71
C PRO A 49 10.48 -9.67 5.38
N ASN A 50 9.35 -8.97 5.38
CA ASN A 50 8.90 -8.25 4.20
C ASN A 50 9.87 -7.12 3.90
N THR A 51 10.43 -7.15 2.70
CA THR A 51 11.33 -6.14 2.17
C THR A 51 10.58 -5.31 1.13
N LEU A 52 10.95 -4.04 0.98
CA LEU A 52 10.43 -3.20 -0.10
C LEU A 52 10.71 -3.86 -1.45
N GLN A 53 9.67 -4.02 -2.27
CA GLN A 53 9.78 -4.47 -3.65
C GLN A 53 9.52 -3.27 -4.57
N LEU A 54 10.60 -2.71 -5.11
CA LEU A 54 10.50 -1.62 -6.07
C LEU A 54 9.90 -2.13 -7.39
N TRP A 55 9.07 -1.30 -8.01
CA TRP A 55 8.59 -1.57 -9.36
C TRP A 55 9.73 -1.50 -10.37
N ARG A 56 9.59 -2.24 -11.46
CA ARG A 56 10.60 -2.26 -12.52
C ARG A 56 10.64 -0.89 -13.20
N GLN A 57 11.80 -0.24 -13.15
CA GLN A 57 12.10 0.97 -13.92
C GLN A 57 13.19 0.62 -14.95
N PRO A 58 12.81 0.11 -16.15
CA PRO A 58 13.79 -0.22 -17.17
C PRO A 58 14.47 1.06 -17.69
N LYS A 59 15.78 1.02 -17.91
CA LYS A 59 16.55 2.17 -18.42
C LYS A 59 16.22 2.50 -19.88
N TYR A 60 15.71 1.53 -20.62
CA TYR A 60 15.36 1.63 -22.03
C TYR A 60 14.11 0.81 -22.32
N PRO A 61 13.31 1.17 -23.33
CA PRO A 61 12.14 0.39 -23.71
C PRO A 61 12.55 -0.98 -24.29
N GLN A 62 11.81 -2.04 -23.97
CA GLN A 62 12.08 -3.39 -24.50
C GLN A 62 11.84 -3.51 -26.01
N LYS A 63 10.97 -2.67 -26.56
CA LYS A 63 10.68 -2.58 -27.98
C LYS A 63 10.90 -1.15 -28.42
N SER A 64 11.59 -0.98 -29.54
CA SER A 64 11.84 0.34 -30.11
C SER A 64 10.57 0.99 -30.64
N THR A 65 9.61 0.18 -31.12
CA THR A 65 8.38 0.68 -31.73
C THR A 65 7.12 0.11 -31.06
N PRO A 66 6.06 0.93 -30.90
CA PRO A 66 4.78 0.45 -30.42
C PRO A 66 4.15 -0.49 -31.45
N LYS A 67 3.40 -1.49 -30.96
CA LYS A 67 2.71 -2.45 -31.83
C LYS A 67 1.50 -1.77 -32.49
N ARG A 68 1.35 -1.94 -33.80
CA ARG A 68 0.13 -1.53 -34.52
C ARG A 68 -1.06 -2.37 -34.10
N ASN A 69 -2.24 -1.74 -33.96
CA ASN A 69 -3.47 -2.48 -33.76
C ASN A 69 -3.77 -3.32 -35.00
N LYS A 70 -4.07 -4.61 -34.80
CA LYS A 70 -4.42 -5.55 -35.88
C LYS A 70 -5.93 -5.66 -36.09
N LEU A 71 -6.73 -5.05 -35.21
CA LEU A 71 -8.18 -5.00 -35.29
C LEU A 71 -8.57 -3.66 -35.91
N ASP A 72 -8.35 -3.53 -37.21
CA ASP A 72 -8.85 -2.42 -38.00
C ASP A 72 -10.29 -2.69 -38.49
N HIS A 73 -10.93 -1.66 -39.03
CA HIS A 73 -12.34 -1.74 -39.45
C HIS A 73 -12.59 -2.85 -40.48
N TYR A 74 -11.63 -3.08 -41.38
CA TYR A 74 -11.69 -4.11 -42.41
C TYR A 74 -11.44 -5.51 -41.87
N ALA A 75 -10.59 -5.68 -40.84
CA ALA A 75 -10.50 -6.95 -40.13
C ALA A 75 -11.80 -7.27 -39.40
N ILE A 76 -12.47 -6.26 -38.81
CA ILE A 76 -13.70 -6.46 -38.04
C ILE A 76 -14.88 -6.85 -38.94
N ILE A 77 -15.13 -6.07 -40.00
CA ILE A 77 -16.24 -6.26 -40.95
C ILE A 77 -15.68 -6.89 -42.23
N LYS A 78 -15.95 -8.18 -42.45
CA LYS A 78 -15.38 -8.91 -43.59
C LYS A 78 -16.17 -8.76 -44.87
N PHE A 79 -17.43 -9.23 -44.85
CA PHE A 79 -18.31 -9.21 -46.02
C PHE A 79 -19.77 -9.12 -45.58
N PRO A 80 -20.63 -8.50 -46.40
CA PRO A 80 -22.07 -8.50 -46.18
C PRO A 80 -22.64 -9.90 -46.40
N LEU A 81 -23.61 -10.29 -45.58
CA LEU A 81 -24.30 -11.57 -45.73
C LEU A 81 -25.47 -11.40 -46.70
N THR A 82 -25.47 -12.19 -47.78
CA THR A 82 -26.47 -12.13 -48.85
C THR A 82 -27.38 -13.36 -48.86
N THR A 83 -27.79 -13.84 -47.68
CA THR A 83 -28.76 -14.94 -47.56
C THR A 83 -30.19 -14.40 -47.60
N GLU A 84 -31.17 -15.23 -47.98
CA GLU A 84 -32.60 -14.82 -48.00
C GLU A 84 -33.05 -14.21 -46.67
N SER A 85 -32.63 -14.81 -45.56
CA SER A 85 -32.89 -14.31 -44.20
C SER A 85 -32.21 -12.98 -43.89
N ALA A 86 -31.05 -12.71 -44.46
CA ALA A 86 -30.33 -11.45 -44.29
C ALA A 86 -30.96 -10.35 -45.14
N MET A 87 -31.33 -10.65 -46.38
CA MET A 87 -32.04 -9.72 -47.26
C MET A 87 -33.38 -9.31 -46.67
N LYS A 88 -34.16 -10.26 -46.13
CA LYS A 88 -35.41 -9.98 -45.42
C LYS A 88 -35.22 -9.01 -44.24
N LYS A 89 -34.13 -9.14 -43.46
CA LYS A 89 -33.81 -8.23 -42.34
C LYS A 89 -33.38 -6.83 -42.78
N ILE A 90 -32.92 -6.66 -44.01
CA ILE A 90 -32.62 -5.35 -44.60
C ILE A 90 -33.94 -4.62 -44.88
N GLU A 91 -34.93 -5.32 -45.44
CA GLU A 91 -36.23 -4.74 -45.83
C GLU A 91 -37.14 -4.48 -44.64
N ASP A 92 -37.28 -5.46 -43.73
CA ASP A 92 -38.24 -5.38 -42.62
C ASP A 92 -37.79 -4.41 -41.51
N SER A 93 -36.48 -4.38 -41.23
CA SER A 93 -35.93 -3.75 -40.01
C SER A 93 -34.84 -2.71 -40.28
N ASN A 94 -34.48 -2.45 -41.55
CA ASN A 94 -33.37 -1.57 -41.94
C ASN A 94 -32.03 -1.96 -41.28
N THR A 95 -31.74 -3.26 -41.14
CA THR A 95 -30.51 -3.76 -40.52
C THR A 95 -29.57 -4.42 -41.53
N LEU A 96 -28.32 -3.95 -41.62
CA LEU A 96 -27.29 -4.60 -42.42
C LEU A 96 -26.71 -5.81 -41.68
N CYS A 97 -26.79 -6.99 -42.32
CA CYS A 97 -26.19 -8.21 -41.80
C CYS A 97 -24.79 -8.39 -42.38
N SER A 98 -23.76 -8.51 -41.53
CA SER A 98 -22.37 -8.72 -41.96
C SER A 98 -21.71 -9.79 -41.11
N LEU A 99 -20.79 -10.55 -41.69
CA LEU A 99 -20.02 -11.54 -40.94
C LEU A 99 -18.85 -10.86 -40.23
N TRP A 100 -18.76 -11.08 -38.92
CA TRP A 100 -17.71 -10.50 -38.08
C TRP A 100 -16.61 -11.53 -37.81
N MET A 101 -15.38 -11.08 -37.51
CA MET A 101 -14.37 -11.97 -36.94
C MET A 101 -14.84 -12.55 -35.59
N SER A 102 -14.37 -13.73 -35.22
CA SER A 102 -14.84 -14.52 -34.07
C SER A 102 -14.58 -13.93 -32.69
N ARG A 103 -13.88 -12.79 -32.57
CA ARG A 103 -13.69 -12.04 -31.31
C ARG A 103 -13.72 -10.53 -31.53
N PRO A 104 -14.86 -9.95 -31.92
CA PRO A 104 -15.02 -8.51 -31.95
C PRO A 104 -15.38 -8.07 -30.52
N THR A 105 -14.50 -7.34 -29.84
CA THR A 105 -14.88 -6.70 -28.58
C THR A 105 -15.89 -5.60 -28.91
N SER A 106 -17.16 -5.79 -28.56
CA SER A 106 -18.15 -4.73 -28.61
C SER A 106 -17.73 -3.65 -27.61
N ILE A 107 -17.19 -2.54 -28.10
CA ILE A 107 -17.18 -1.18 -27.53
C ILE A 107 -16.20 -0.37 -28.40
N SER A 108 -16.76 0.39 -29.34
CA SER A 108 -16.13 1.57 -29.94
C SER A 108 -17.20 2.53 -30.43
N SER A 109 -18.24 2.80 -29.63
CA SER A 109 -19.05 3.99 -29.84
C SER A 109 -18.43 5.11 -29.01
N ASN A 110 -17.46 5.83 -29.58
CA ASN A 110 -17.26 7.22 -29.17
C ASN A 110 -18.51 7.96 -29.66
N ARG A 111 -19.51 8.07 -28.79
CA ARG A 111 -20.53 9.10 -28.98
C ARG A 111 -19.89 10.45 -28.64
N PRO A 112 -20.20 11.52 -29.39
CA PRO A 112 -19.77 12.87 -29.02
C PRO A 112 -20.29 13.26 -27.63
#